data_AF-A0A672Y309-F1
#
_entry.id   AF-A0A672Y309-F1
#
_cell.length_a   1.000
_cell.length_b   1.000
_cell.length_c   1.000
_cell.angle_alpha   90.00
_cell.angle_beta   90.00
_cell.angle_gamma   90.00
#
_symmetry.space_group_name_H-M   'P 1'
#
loop_
_entity.id
_entity.type
_entity.pdbx_description
1 polymer ?
#
loop_
_entity_poly.entity_id
_entity_poly.type
_entity_poly.pdbx_seq_one_letter_code
_entity_poly.pdbx_strand_id
1 'polypeptide(L)'
;PSLFFLPPSFFLSFFLFSSLPPSLPVRYNLVQTGCQSDHSQQALSCKMSAEYDGFMASDKRWFCHVDDDNYVNPHTLLSLLQTFPQDADIYVGKPSLDKPITAHELLEGNATREVQFWFATGGAGFCLSRHLAEKMVPWASGSRFEQTSASIRLPDDCTVGFIVEKRLGVSMVHCHLFHSHLENLLLISQRNLPQQVTLSYGIFENKMNSIEVKGSFSKEQDPSRYKLHCSIYFILFFLKGKDSPVQTGFNP
;
A
#
# COMPACT_ATOMS: atom_id res chain seq x y z
N PRO A 1 3.59 -11.24 -8.61
CA PRO A 1 2.47 -11.11 -9.57
C PRO A 1 1.24 -10.46 -8.90
N SER A 2 1.02 -9.19 -9.20
CA SER A 2 0.01 -8.27 -8.64
C SER A 2 -1.43 -8.63 -8.98
N LEU A 3 -2.19 -9.10 -8.00
CA LEU A 3 -3.59 -9.48 -8.19
C LEU A 3 -4.42 -9.02 -6.99
N PHE A 4 -5.13 -7.91 -7.12
CA PHE A 4 -6.16 -7.54 -6.14
C PHE A 4 -7.41 -6.89 -6.74
N PHE A 5 -8.51 -6.99 -6.00
CA PHE A 5 -9.86 -6.64 -6.43
C PHE A 5 -10.34 -5.38 -5.70
N LEU A 6 -10.66 -4.31 -6.44
CA LEU A 6 -11.41 -3.18 -5.93
C LEU A 6 -12.55 -2.80 -6.90
N PRO A 7 -13.76 -2.46 -6.41
CA PRO A 7 -14.86 -2.04 -7.25
C PRO A 7 -14.59 -0.66 -7.90
N PRO A 8 -15.07 -0.42 -9.14
CA PRO A 8 -14.59 0.68 -9.98
C PRO A 8 -15.08 2.10 -9.62
N SER A 9 -15.94 2.25 -8.61
CA SER A 9 -16.73 3.48 -8.46
C SER A 9 -16.10 4.60 -7.63
N PHE A 10 -14.99 4.37 -6.91
CA PHE A 10 -14.38 5.41 -6.06
C PHE A 10 -12.85 5.50 -6.10
N PHE A 11 -12.16 4.45 -6.54
CA PHE A 11 -10.70 4.42 -6.69
C PHE A 11 -10.36 3.95 -8.10
N LEU A 12 -9.50 4.69 -8.79
CA LEU A 12 -8.88 4.18 -10.01
C LEU A 12 -7.69 3.33 -9.57
N SER A 13 -7.87 2.01 -9.54
CA SER A 13 -6.78 1.07 -9.29
C SER A 13 -6.04 0.82 -10.60
N PHE A 14 -4.74 1.11 -10.62
CA PHE A 14 -3.82 0.68 -11.66
C PHE A 14 -3.05 -0.54 -11.17
N PHE A 15 -2.89 -1.54 -12.01
CA PHE A 15 -2.01 -2.66 -11.74
C PHE A 15 -0.82 -2.57 -12.68
N LEU A 16 0.37 -2.39 -12.12
CA LEU A 16 1.61 -2.28 -12.88
C LEU A 16 2.32 -3.63 -12.97
N PHE A 17 2.77 -3.96 -14.18
CA PHE A 17 3.50 -5.19 -14.46
C PHE A 17 4.71 -4.89 -15.33
N SER A 18 5.80 -5.65 -15.15
CA SER A 18 6.91 -5.66 -16.11
C SER A 18 6.56 -6.47 -17.38
N SER A 19 5.64 -7.43 -17.28
CA SER A 19 5.17 -8.27 -18.38
C SER A 19 3.68 -8.60 -18.25
N LEU A 20 2.96 -8.60 -19.38
CA LEU A 20 1.53 -8.92 -19.41
C LEU A 20 1.31 -10.41 -19.07
N PRO A 21 0.49 -10.74 -18.05
CA PRO A 21 0.12 -12.11 -17.77
C PRO A 21 -0.81 -12.68 -18.86
N PRO A 22 -0.68 -13.97 -19.21
CA PRO A 22 -1.35 -14.57 -20.37
C PRO A 22 -2.89 -14.67 -20.27
N SER A 23 -3.50 -14.36 -19.11
CA SER A 23 -4.94 -14.56 -18.90
C SER A 23 -5.56 -13.66 -17.83
N LEU A 24 -5.45 -12.33 -17.97
CA LEU A 24 -6.27 -11.40 -17.17
C LEU A 24 -7.51 -10.91 -17.94
N PRO A 25 -8.71 -10.97 -17.33
CA PRO A 25 -9.93 -10.39 -17.92
C PRO A 25 -9.78 -8.88 -18.23
N VAL A 26 -10.38 -8.40 -19.32
CA VAL A 26 -10.33 -7.02 -19.87
C VAL A 26 -10.91 -5.93 -18.94
N ARG A 27 -11.23 -6.25 -17.68
CA ARG A 27 -11.88 -5.34 -16.71
C ARG A 27 -10.91 -4.56 -15.81
N TYR A 28 -9.59 -4.67 -16.05
CA TYR A 28 -8.56 -4.04 -15.22
C TYR A 28 -7.75 -3.00 -16.00
N ASN A 29 -7.33 -1.93 -15.30
CA ASN A 29 -6.35 -0.98 -15.85
C ASN A 29 -4.94 -1.54 -15.64
N LEU A 30 -4.47 -2.29 -16.63
CA LEU A 30 -3.13 -2.88 -16.63
C LEU A 30 -2.15 -1.92 -17.30
N VAL A 31 -1.05 -1.61 -16.63
CA VAL A 31 0.03 -0.79 -17.18
C VAL A 31 1.28 -1.64 -17.26
N GLN A 32 1.74 -1.93 -18.48
CA GLN A 32 3.03 -2.56 -18.68
C GLN A 32 4.13 -1.49 -18.62
N THR A 33 5.06 -1.67 -17.70
CA THR A 33 6.25 -0.83 -17.57
C THR A 33 7.41 -1.40 -18.37
N GLY A 34 8.39 -0.56 -18.71
CA GLY A 34 9.68 -0.99 -19.25
C GLY A 34 10.69 -1.42 -18.17
N CYS A 35 10.26 -1.49 -16.90
CA CYS A 35 11.14 -1.76 -15.76
C CYS A 35 11.50 -3.25 -15.66
N GLN A 36 12.66 -3.54 -15.07
CA GLN A 36 13.09 -4.90 -14.76
C GLN A 36 12.09 -5.64 -13.87
N SER A 37 12.00 -6.96 -14.04
CA SER A 37 11.01 -7.80 -13.34
C SER A 37 11.44 -8.23 -11.94
N ASP A 38 12.72 -8.10 -11.58
CA ASP A 38 13.24 -8.48 -10.27
C ASP A 38 12.85 -7.49 -9.16
N HIS A 39 13.35 -7.77 -7.95
CA HIS A 39 13.17 -6.97 -6.73
C HIS A 39 14.46 -6.20 -6.36
N SER A 40 15.32 -5.91 -7.34
CA SER A 40 16.46 -5.03 -7.09
C SER A 40 15.99 -3.62 -6.75
N GLN A 41 16.82 -2.87 -6.02
CA GLN A 41 16.57 -1.47 -5.69
C GLN A 41 16.19 -0.66 -6.95
N GLN A 42 16.94 -0.86 -8.04
CA GLN A 42 16.71 -0.18 -9.30
C GLN A 42 15.35 -0.56 -9.90
N ALA A 43 15.04 -1.85 -9.98
CA ALA A 43 13.76 -2.32 -10.52
C ALA A 43 12.55 -1.80 -9.74
N LEU A 44 12.60 -1.84 -8.41
CA LEU A 44 11.53 -1.32 -7.55
C LEU A 44 11.39 0.19 -7.68
N SER A 45 12.49 0.93 -7.69
CA SER A 45 12.46 2.39 -7.87
C SER A 45 11.88 2.82 -9.23
N CYS A 46 12.16 2.07 -10.30
CA CYS A 46 11.57 2.29 -11.62
C CYS A 46 10.05 2.05 -11.61
N LYS A 47 9.60 0.95 -10.97
CA LYS A 47 8.17 0.65 -10.82
C LYS A 47 7.46 1.74 -10.01
N MET A 48 8.01 2.12 -8.86
CA MET A 48 7.49 3.19 -8.01
C MET A 48 7.38 4.52 -8.76
N SER A 49 8.39 4.88 -9.56
CA SER A 49 8.34 6.06 -10.44
C SER A 49 7.16 5.99 -11.41
N ALA A 50 6.95 4.84 -12.06
CA ALA A 50 5.84 4.64 -12.99
C ALA A 50 4.47 4.75 -12.31
N GLU A 51 4.31 4.28 -11.06
CA GLU A 51 3.05 4.45 -10.31
C GLU A 51 2.80 5.91 -9.97
N TYR A 52 3.85 6.59 -9.50
CA TYR A 52 3.79 8.00 -9.15
C TYR A 52 3.43 8.86 -10.38
N ASP A 53 4.11 8.68 -11.52
CA ASP A 53 3.81 9.40 -12.75
C ASP A 53 2.40 9.07 -13.28
N GLY A 54 1.97 7.81 -13.18
CA GLY A 54 0.61 7.38 -13.50
C GLY A 54 -0.45 8.09 -12.65
N PHE A 55 -0.18 8.27 -11.36
CA PHE A 55 -1.04 9.04 -10.47
C PHE A 55 -1.03 10.53 -10.80
N MET A 56 0.13 11.12 -11.08
CA MET A 56 0.25 12.53 -11.45
C MET A 56 -0.51 12.85 -12.75
N ALA A 57 -0.54 11.92 -13.71
CA ALA A 57 -1.33 12.02 -14.94
C ALA A 57 -2.84 11.85 -14.73
N SER A 58 -3.28 11.36 -13.57
CA SER A 58 -4.69 11.24 -13.21
C SER A 58 -5.25 12.50 -12.55
N ASP A 59 -6.57 12.57 -12.39
CA ASP A 59 -7.29 13.61 -11.63
C ASP A 59 -7.54 13.23 -10.16
N LYS A 60 -6.88 12.17 -9.66
CA LYS A 60 -7.15 11.64 -8.33
C LYS A 60 -6.48 12.43 -7.23
N ARG A 61 -7.15 12.50 -6.08
CA ARG A 61 -6.71 13.25 -4.89
C ARG A 61 -5.74 12.49 -4.00
N TRP A 62 -5.74 11.17 -4.10
CA TRP A 62 -4.94 10.29 -3.25
C TRP A 62 -4.20 9.26 -4.09
N PHE A 63 -2.90 9.17 -3.87
CA PHE A 63 -2.07 8.05 -4.29
C PHE A 63 -2.00 7.07 -3.13
N CYS A 64 -2.27 5.79 -3.36
CA CYS A 64 -2.03 4.75 -2.36
C CYS A 64 -1.31 3.59 -3.02
N HIS A 65 -0.13 3.27 -2.49
CA HIS A 65 0.68 2.14 -2.92
C HIS A 65 0.38 0.94 -2.04
N VAL A 66 0.31 -0.25 -2.65
CA VAL A 66 0.21 -1.56 -2.00
C VAL A 66 0.90 -2.63 -2.85
N ASP A 67 1.46 -3.63 -2.20
CA ASP A 67 2.09 -4.78 -2.85
C ASP A 67 1.05 -5.81 -3.35
N ASP A 68 1.53 -6.76 -4.15
CA ASP A 68 0.69 -7.83 -4.70
C ASP A 68 0.13 -8.81 -3.67
N ASP A 69 0.74 -8.84 -2.48
CA ASP A 69 0.33 -9.64 -1.35
C ASP A 69 -0.60 -8.90 -0.38
N ASN A 70 -1.03 -7.66 -0.68
CA ASN A 70 -1.86 -6.86 0.20
C ASN A 70 -3.36 -6.89 -0.13
N TYR A 71 -4.18 -7.20 0.87
CA TYR A 71 -5.61 -6.90 0.84
C TYR A 71 -5.88 -5.47 1.28
N VAL A 72 -6.77 -4.79 0.56
CA VAL A 72 -7.23 -3.44 0.88
C VAL A 72 -8.70 -3.44 1.25
N ASN A 73 -9.04 -2.81 2.36
CA ASN A 73 -10.41 -2.48 2.74
C ASN A 73 -10.76 -1.06 2.26
N PRO A 74 -11.46 -0.89 1.13
CA PRO A 74 -11.69 0.43 0.54
C PRO A 74 -12.60 1.32 1.39
N HIS A 75 -13.51 0.75 2.17
CA HIS A 75 -14.41 1.52 3.03
C HIS A 75 -13.67 2.18 4.18
N THR A 76 -12.82 1.39 4.86
CA THR A 76 -11.97 1.90 5.93
C THR A 76 -10.91 2.85 5.40
N LEU A 77 -10.30 2.53 4.25
CA LEU A 77 -9.35 3.43 3.59
C LEU A 77 -10.00 4.80 3.30
N LEU A 78 -11.16 4.82 2.65
CA LEU A 78 -11.86 6.07 2.36
C LEU A 78 -12.21 6.84 3.64
N SER A 79 -12.71 6.14 4.67
CA SER A 79 -13.05 6.75 5.96
C SER A 79 -11.82 7.39 6.62
N LEU A 80 -10.66 6.72 6.58
CA LEU A 80 -9.39 7.27 7.07
C LEU A 80 -8.99 8.52 6.28
N LEU A 81 -8.95 8.43 4.94
CA LEU A 81 -8.49 9.52 4.09
C LEU A 81 -9.38 10.77 4.20
N GLN A 82 -10.68 10.60 4.47
CA GLN A 82 -11.62 11.71 4.70
C GLN A 82 -11.40 12.46 6.01
N THR A 83 -10.64 11.91 6.96
CA THR A 83 -10.32 12.60 8.22
C THR A 83 -9.28 13.70 8.05
N PHE A 84 -8.49 13.67 6.97
CA PHE A 84 -7.46 14.66 6.72
C PHE A 84 -8.01 15.91 6.02
N PRO A 85 -7.45 17.10 6.30
CA PRO A 85 -7.80 18.33 5.58
C PRO A 85 -7.52 18.20 4.08
N GLN A 86 -8.36 18.82 3.25
CA GLN A 86 -8.33 18.58 1.80
C GLN A 86 -7.06 19.03 1.08
N ASP A 87 -6.44 20.11 1.57
CA ASP A 87 -5.27 20.78 0.98
C ASP A 87 -4.00 20.59 1.82
N ALA A 88 -4.02 19.62 2.75
CA ALA A 88 -2.86 19.31 3.58
C ALA A 88 -1.88 18.41 2.84
N ASP A 89 -0.58 18.57 3.17
CA ASP A 89 0.47 17.66 2.74
C ASP A 89 0.44 16.41 3.63
N ILE A 90 -0.13 15.31 3.14
CA ILE A 90 -0.29 14.08 3.93
C ILE A 90 0.52 12.94 3.32
N TYR A 91 1.38 12.35 4.15
CA TYR A 91 1.98 11.03 3.95
C TYR A 91 1.60 10.15 5.12
N VAL A 92 0.84 9.09 4.89
CA VAL A 92 0.29 8.23 5.95
C VAL A 92 0.58 6.76 5.67
N GLY A 93 0.98 6.03 6.70
CA GLY A 93 1.23 4.59 6.61
C GLY A 93 1.79 4.02 7.92
N LYS A 94 2.20 2.75 7.88
CA LYS A 94 2.83 2.08 9.02
C LYS A 94 4.32 2.42 9.06
N PRO A 95 4.88 3.04 10.12
CA PRO A 95 6.33 3.21 10.24
C PRO A 95 7.01 1.84 10.32
N SER A 96 8.13 1.69 9.60
CA SER A 96 8.85 0.41 9.51
C SER A 96 9.66 0.04 10.77
N LEU A 97 10.09 1.06 11.51
CA LEU A 97 10.94 0.94 12.68
C LEU A 97 10.29 1.64 13.88
N ASP A 98 10.82 1.43 15.08
CA ASP A 98 10.43 2.19 16.28
C ASP A 98 11.14 3.55 16.40
N LYS A 99 12.02 3.87 15.44
CA LYS A 99 12.78 5.12 15.34
C LYS A 99 13.05 5.48 13.88
N PRO A 100 13.38 6.74 13.54
CA PRO A 100 13.82 7.10 12.19
C PRO A 100 14.98 6.22 11.72
N ILE A 101 15.01 5.86 10.44
CA ILE A 101 16.16 5.18 9.85
C ILE A 101 17.32 6.17 9.72
N THR A 102 18.53 5.72 10.02
CA THR A 102 19.77 6.46 9.73
C THR A 102 20.31 6.00 8.38
N ALA A 103 20.52 6.94 7.46
CA ALA A 103 21.05 6.68 6.13
C ALA A 103 22.13 7.70 5.73
N HIS A 104 22.85 7.42 4.65
CA HIS A 104 23.87 8.30 4.10
C HIS A 104 23.49 8.70 2.68
N GLU A 105 23.30 9.99 2.47
CA GLU A 105 23.07 10.58 1.17
C GLU A 105 24.41 10.90 0.51
N LEU A 106 24.60 10.44 -0.73
CA LEU A 106 25.72 10.79 -1.58
C LEU A 106 25.51 12.19 -2.18
N LEU A 107 26.45 13.08 -1.93
CA LEU A 107 26.51 14.45 -2.44
C LEU A 107 27.53 14.57 -3.59
N GLU A 108 27.56 15.73 -4.23
CA GLU A 108 28.58 16.06 -5.22
C GLU A 108 30.00 15.95 -4.62
N GLY A 109 30.96 15.54 -5.46
CA GLY A 109 32.35 15.36 -5.03
C GLY A 109 32.59 14.13 -4.15
N ASN A 110 31.70 13.13 -4.18
CA ASN A 110 31.75 11.91 -3.35
C ASN A 110 31.68 12.17 -1.83
N ALA A 111 31.23 13.36 -1.42
CA ALA A 111 30.92 13.62 -0.02
C ALA A 111 29.66 12.85 0.38
N THR A 112 29.53 12.51 1.65
CA THR A 112 28.30 11.89 2.19
C THR A 112 27.75 12.72 3.34
N ARG A 113 26.43 12.73 3.47
CA ARG A 113 25.71 13.37 4.57
C ARG A 113 24.82 12.37 5.27
N GLU A 114 24.96 12.26 6.59
CA GLU A 114 24.03 11.48 7.40
C GLU A 114 22.65 12.16 7.42
N VAL A 115 21.60 11.36 7.24
CA VAL A 115 20.21 11.79 7.31
C VAL A 115 19.39 10.80 8.14
N GLN A 116 18.38 11.30 8.86
CA GLN A 116 17.53 10.48 9.71
C GLN A 116 16.04 10.76 9.49
N PHE A 117 15.26 9.82 8.96
CA PHE A 117 13.85 10.08 8.59
C PHE A 117 12.93 8.90 8.88
N TRP A 118 11.63 9.17 8.97
CA TRP A 118 10.60 8.14 8.97
C TRP A 118 10.23 7.75 7.55
N PHE A 119 9.81 6.50 7.38
CA PHE A 119 9.24 6.00 6.14
C PHE A 119 8.17 4.96 6.44
N ALA A 120 7.16 4.90 5.58
CA ALA A 120 6.12 3.89 5.63
C ALA A 120 6.60 2.61 4.97
N THR A 121 6.38 1.46 5.61
CA THR A 121 6.71 0.14 5.05
C THR A 121 5.92 -0.10 3.76
N GLY A 122 6.62 -0.31 2.64
CA GLY A 122 6.00 -0.55 1.32
C GLY A 122 4.96 -1.67 1.35
N GLY A 123 5.33 -2.84 1.87
CA GLY A 123 4.44 -4.01 1.98
C GLY A 123 3.37 -3.95 3.07
N ALA A 124 3.23 -2.83 3.79
CA ALA A 124 2.01 -2.53 4.55
C ALA A 124 1.05 -1.64 3.74
N GLY A 125 1.55 -0.99 2.70
CA GLY A 125 0.88 0.07 1.97
C GLY A 125 0.99 1.44 2.65
N PHE A 126 0.89 2.48 1.83
CA PHE A 126 0.91 3.87 2.27
C PHE A 126 0.12 4.76 1.32
N CYS A 127 -0.24 5.96 1.76
CA CYS A 127 -0.91 6.94 0.91
C CYS A 127 -0.27 8.33 0.97
N LEU A 128 -0.33 9.03 -0.16
CA LEU A 128 0.09 10.42 -0.35
C LEU A 128 -1.10 11.26 -0.83
N SER A 129 -1.29 12.43 -0.24
CA SER A 129 -2.19 13.45 -0.81
C SER A 129 -1.64 13.98 -2.12
N ARG A 130 -2.51 14.39 -3.05
CA ARG A 130 -2.09 15.01 -4.31
C ARG A 130 -1.22 16.25 -4.11
N HIS A 131 -1.56 17.11 -3.16
CA HIS A 131 -0.80 18.34 -2.90
C HIS A 131 0.65 18.05 -2.47
N LEU A 132 0.84 17.04 -1.60
CA LEU A 132 2.18 16.55 -1.28
C LEU A 132 2.87 15.96 -2.50
N ALA A 133 2.17 15.11 -3.27
CA ALA A 133 2.73 14.50 -4.47
C ALA A 133 3.21 15.57 -5.46
N GLU A 134 2.44 16.63 -5.72
CA GLU A 134 2.85 17.73 -6.60
C GLU A 134 4.16 18.40 -6.15
N LYS A 135 4.39 18.51 -4.84
CA LYS A 135 5.66 19.04 -4.30
C LYS A 135 6.83 18.05 -4.44
N MET A 136 6.55 16.75 -4.52
CA MET A 136 7.58 15.72 -4.71
C MET A 136 8.13 15.67 -6.14
N VAL A 137 7.48 16.33 -7.12
CA VAL A 137 7.85 16.28 -8.55
C VAL A 137 9.35 16.48 -8.84
N PRO A 138 10.07 17.43 -8.20
CA PRO A 138 11.51 17.63 -8.45
C PRO A 138 12.40 16.43 -8.08
N TRP A 139 11.90 15.47 -7.29
CA TRP A 139 12.63 14.28 -6.86
C TRP A 139 11.96 12.97 -7.27
N ALA A 140 10.67 12.98 -7.62
CA ALA A 140 9.89 11.77 -7.87
C ALA A 140 9.45 11.57 -9.32
N SER A 141 9.28 12.62 -10.12
CA SER A 141 8.73 12.45 -11.47
C SER A 141 9.79 12.01 -12.49
N GLY A 142 9.42 11.09 -13.39
CA GLY A 142 10.31 10.51 -14.39
C GLY A 142 11.50 9.77 -13.75
N SER A 143 12.68 9.88 -14.35
CA SER A 143 13.89 9.19 -13.86
C SER A 143 14.42 9.75 -12.52
N ARG A 144 13.81 10.80 -11.95
CA ARG A 144 14.31 11.45 -10.73
C ARG A 144 14.12 10.57 -9.50
N PHE A 145 13.07 9.75 -9.46
CA PHE A 145 12.87 8.85 -8.32
C PHE A 145 14.00 7.83 -8.23
N GLU A 146 14.37 7.22 -9.37
CA GLU A 146 15.50 6.30 -9.47
C GLU A 146 16.82 6.97 -9.07
N GLN A 147 17.07 8.19 -9.55
CA GLN A 147 18.26 8.97 -9.17
C GLN A 147 18.28 9.29 -7.67
N THR A 148 17.14 9.66 -7.09
CA THR A 148 17.00 9.95 -5.67
C THR A 148 17.24 8.68 -4.84
N SER A 149 16.64 7.56 -5.23
CA SER A 149 16.87 6.25 -4.61
C SER A 149 18.36 5.86 -4.67
N ALA A 150 19.00 6.03 -5.82
CA ALA A 150 20.43 5.76 -6.00
C ALA A 150 21.33 6.64 -5.10
N SER A 151 20.92 7.90 -4.84
CA SER A 151 21.69 8.82 -3.99
C SER A 151 21.74 8.39 -2.52
N ILE A 152 20.70 7.72 -2.03
CA ILE A 152 20.62 7.22 -0.64
C ILE A 152 20.88 5.72 -0.53
N ARG A 153 20.90 4.99 -1.66
CA ARG A 153 21.10 3.53 -1.75
C ARG A 153 20.13 2.74 -0.88
N LEU A 154 18.88 3.18 -0.86
CA LEU A 154 17.79 2.56 -0.11
C LEU A 154 16.64 2.15 -1.04
N PRO A 155 15.77 1.22 -0.61
CA PRO A 155 14.58 0.84 -1.35
C PRO A 155 13.63 2.00 -1.67
N ASP A 156 12.65 1.72 -2.51
CA ASP A 156 11.64 2.66 -2.99
C ASP A 156 10.81 3.26 -1.85
N ASP A 157 10.35 2.46 -0.89
CA ASP A 157 9.59 2.94 0.27
C ASP A 157 10.38 3.95 1.13
N CYS A 158 11.66 3.66 1.38
CA CYS A 158 12.60 4.55 2.03
C CYS A 158 12.82 5.82 1.21
N THR A 159 12.84 5.71 -0.12
CA THR A 159 13.00 6.86 -1.03
C THR A 159 11.81 7.81 -0.94
N VAL A 160 10.58 7.29 -0.84
CA VAL A 160 9.39 8.12 -0.58
C VAL A 160 9.54 8.87 0.74
N GLY A 161 9.85 8.16 1.83
CA GLY A 161 10.05 8.78 3.15
C GLY A 161 11.17 9.84 3.14
N PHE A 162 12.28 9.57 2.47
CA PHE A 162 13.38 10.52 2.31
C PHE A 162 12.94 11.80 1.59
N ILE A 163 12.21 11.70 0.48
CA ILE A 163 11.71 12.88 -0.23
C ILE A 163 10.80 13.70 0.69
N VAL A 164 9.83 13.05 1.33
CA VAL A 164 8.81 13.72 2.16
C VAL A 164 9.43 14.39 3.39
N GLU A 165 10.21 13.65 4.19
CA GLU A 165 10.77 14.14 5.45
C GLU A 165 12.02 15.02 5.27
N LYS A 166 12.87 14.72 4.27
CA LYS A 166 14.17 15.42 4.11
C LYS A 166 14.23 16.46 3.02
N ARG A 167 13.43 16.33 1.95
CA ARG A 167 13.37 17.38 0.93
C ARG A 167 12.25 18.38 1.21
N LEU A 168 11.11 17.89 1.68
CA LEU A 168 9.91 18.72 1.87
C LEU A 168 9.67 19.13 3.33
N GLY A 169 10.30 18.46 4.30
CA GLY A 169 10.12 18.77 5.73
C GLY A 169 8.72 18.45 6.25
N VAL A 170 8.01 17.53 5.58
CA VAL A 170 6.68 17.07 5.97
C VAL A 170 6.83 15.81 6.81
N SER A 171 6.19 15.78 7.98
CA SER A 171 6.24 14.62 8.86
C SER A 171 5.28 13.52 8.41
N MET A 172 5.74 12.28 8.46
CA MET A 172 4.90 11.12 8.23
C MET A 172 3.84 10.98 9.35
N VAL A 173 2.59 10.75 8.94
CA VAL A 173 1.50 10.38 9.84
C VAL A 173 1.55 8.87 10.09
N HIS A 174 1.87 8.49 11.32
CA HIS A 174 1.90 7.07 11.72
C HIS A 174 0.46 6.53 11.85
N CYS A 175 0.16 5.44 11.15
CA CYS A 175 -1.15 4.80 11.19
C CYS A 175 -1.04 3.29 11.42
N HIS A 176 -1.67 2.81 12.49
CA HIS A 176 -1.66 1.40 12.88
C HIS A 176 -2.71 0.54 12.15
N LEU A 177 -3.43 1.11 11.17
CA LEU A 177 -4.42 0.38 10.37
C LEU A 177 -3.83 -0.27 9.12
N PHE A 178 -2.55 0.02 8.81
CA PHE A 178 -1.81 -0.60 7.73
C PHE A 178 -0.95 -1.74 8.28
N HIS A 179 -0.95 -2.90 7.63
CA HIS A 179 -0.29 -4.11 8.14
C HIS A 179 0.53 -4.84 7.07
N SER A 180 1.79 -5.11 7.37
CA SER A 180 2.70 -5.93 6.56
C SER A 180 2.82 -7.35 7.11
N HIS A 181 3.16 -8.32 6.25
CA HIS A 181 3.53 -9.67 6.68
C HIS A 181 4.85 -9.71 7.46
N LEU A 182 5.56 -8.59 7.62
CA LEU A 182 6.71 -8.45 8.51
C LEU A 182 6.31 -8.19 9.98
N GLU A 183 5.01 -8.11 10.27
CA GLU A 183 4.45 -7.90 11.61
C GLU A 183 3.81 -9.18 12.14
N ASN A 184 3.60 -9.29 13.45
CA ASN A 184 2.85 -10.44 13.99
C ASN A 184 1.34 -10.28 13.74
N LEU A 185 0.87 -10.72 12.56
CA LEU A 185 -0.53 -10.59 12.12
C LEU A 185 -1.52 -11.37 13.00
N LEU A 186 -1.05 -12.33 13.80
CA LEU A 186 -1.88 -13.06 14.76
C LEU A 186 -2.37 -12.18 15.93
N LEU A 187 -1.72 -11.03 16.15
CA LEU A 187 -2.16 -10.05 17.16
C LEU A 187 -3.39 -9.26 16.72
N ILE A 188 -3.73 -9.28 15.43
CA ILE A 188 -4.91 -8.60 14.91
C ILE A 188 -6.14 -9.46 15.23
N SER A 189 -6.91 -9.04 16.24
CA SER A 189 -8.12 -9.76 16.62
C SER A 189 -9.17 -9.78 15.51
N GLN A 190 -9.95 -10.85 15.43
CA GLN A 190 -11.04 -10.98 14.44
C GLN A 190 -12.06 -9.84 14.51
N ARG A 191 -12.27 -9.26 15.70
CA ARG A 191 -13.18 -8.13 15.90
C ARG A 191 -12.66 -6.83 15.28
N ASN A 192 -11.35 -6.72 15.10
CA ASN A 192 -10.66 -5.55 14.57
C ASN A 192 -10.40 -5.65 13.06
N LEU A 193 -10.53 -6.84 12.45
CA LEU A 193 -10.27 -7.03 11.02
C LEU A 193 -11.07 -6.07 10.12
N PRO A 194 -12.39 -5.83 10.36
CA PRO A 194 -13.16 -4.90 9.53
C PRO A 194 -12.68 -3.45 9.57
N GLN A 195 -11.92 -3.06 10.62
CA GLN A 195 -11.43 -1.71 10.84
C GLN A 195 -9.99 -1.52 10.32
N GLN A 196 -9.34 -2.56 9.79
CA GLN A 196 -8.01 -2.42 9.20
C GLN A 196 -8.12 -1.90 7.76
N VAL A 197 -7.14 -1.10 7.34
CA VAL A 197 -7.03 -0.52 6.00
C VAL A 197 -6.38 -1.50 5.05
N THR A 198 -5.23 -2.06 5.44
CA THR A 198 -4.55 -3.11 4.69
C THR A 198 -4.26 -4.31 5.57
N LEU A 199 -4.17 -5.47 4.95
CA LEU A 199 -3.64 -6.70 5.52
C LEU A 199 -2.67 -7.30 4.50
N SER A 200 -1.73 -8.12 4.95
CA SER A 200 -0.78 -8.81 4.08
C SER A 200 -0.74 -10.30 4.43
N TYR A 201 -0.04 -11.07 3.61
CA TYR A 201 0.36 -12.44 3.91
C TYR A 201 1.73 -12.70 3.31
N GLY A 202 2.52 -13.58 3.92
CA GLY A 202 3.84 -13.87 3.42
C GLY A 202 4.62 -14.78 4.33
N ILE A 203 5.87 -15.07 3.98
CA ILE A 203 6.76 -15.84 4.84
C ILE A 203 7.47 -14.86 5.78
N PHE A 204 7.33 -15.07 7.08
CA PHE A 204 8.06 -14.35 8.12
C PHE A 204 8.68 -15.35 9.08
N GLU A 205 9.98 -15.22 9.37
CA GLU A 205 10.73 -16.17 10.21
C GLU A 205 10.52 -17.65 9.82
N ASN A 206 10.57 -17.96 8.52
CA ASN A 206 10.34 -19.29 7.93
C ASN A 206 8.95 -19.89 8.18
N LYS A 207 7.96 -19.07 8.56
CA LYS A 207 6.57 -19.49 8.75
C LYS A 207 5.64 -18.64 7.90
N MET A 208 4.57 -19.26 7.42
CA MET A 208 3.48 -18.54 6.77
C MET A 208 2.80 -17.63 7.80
N ASN A 209 2.95 -16.32 7.60
CA ASN A 209 2.33 -15.28 8.39
C ASN A 209 1.07 -14.78 7.67
N SER A 210 -0.06 -14.94 8.33
CA SER A 210 -1.39 -14.58 7.82
C SER A 210 -2.33 -14.36 9.00
N ILE A 211 -3.39 -13.59 8.79
CA ILE A 211 -4.43 -13.36 9.79
C ILE A 211 -5.16 -14.66 10.18
N GLU A 212 -5.55 -14.76 11.45
CA GLU A 212 -6.39 -15.87 11.91
C GLU A 212 -7.87 -15.55 11.75
N VAL A 213 -8.54 -16.27 10.86
CA VAL A 213 -9.98 -16.15 10.64
C VAL A 213 -10.64 -17.50 10.87
N LYS A 214 -11.65 -17.50 11.75
CA LYS A 214 -12.60 -18.60 11.89
C LYS A 214 -13.57 -18.54 10.71
N GLY A 215 -13.49 -19.49 9.78
CA GLY A 215 -14.30 -19.50 8.56
C GLY A 215 -14.30 -20.85 7.84
N SER A 216 -15.11 -20.94 6.79
CA SER A 216 -15.44 -22.17 6.05
C SER A 216 -14.31 -22.76 5.21
N PHE A 217 -13.14 -22.09 5.13
CA PHE A 217 -12.00 -22.53 4.33
C PHE A 217 -10.81 -22.91 5.23
N SER A 218 -10.30 -24.12 5.08
CA SER A 218 -9.09 -24.58 5.77
C SER A 218 -7.84 -23.82 5.28
N LYS A 219 -6.71 -23.88 6.00
CA LYS A 219 -5.45 -23.21 5.58
C LYS A 219 -4.96 -23.74 4.23
N GLU A 220 -5.26 -24.99 3.92
CA GLU A 220 -4.93 -25.64 2.67
C GLU A 220 -5.78 -25.11 1.51
N GLN A 221 -7.03 -24.69 1.79
CA GLN A 221 -7.97 -24.18 0.78
C GLN A 221 -7.82 -22.69 0.48
N ASP A 222 -7.34 -21.91 1.45
CA ASP A 222 -7.07 -20.47 1.34
C ASP A 222 -5.86 -20.08 2.22
N PRO A 223 -4.62 -20.34 1.75
CA PRO A 223 -3.41 -20.02 2.49
C PRO A 223 -3.24 -18.51 2.72
N SER A 224 -3.63 -17.71 1.72
CA SER A 224 -3.59 -16.24 1.75
C SER A 224 -4.67 -15.62 2.65
N ARG A 225 -5.71 -16.38 2.99
CA ARG A 225 -6.88 -15.88 3.73
C ARG A 225 -7.57 -14.71 3.02
N TYR A 226 -7.65 -14.77 1.70
CA TYR A 226 -8.24 -13.73 0.84
C TYR A 226 -9.54 -14.13 0.14
N LYS A 227 -9.88 -15.42 0.08
CA LYS A 227 -11.27 -15.84 -0.21
C LYS A 227 -12.25 -15.38 0.87
N LEU A 228 -11.68 -14.90 1.97
CA LEU A 228 -12.28 -14.11 3.04
C LEU A 228 -12.90 -12.77 2.64
N HIS A 229 -12.70 -12.27 1.43
CA HIS A 229 -13.52 -11.16 0.94
C HIS A 229 -15.01 -11.49 1.14
N CYS A 230 -15.41 -12.76 0.94
CA CYS A 230 -16.74 -13.25 1.29
C CYS A 230 -17.02 -13.16 2.79
N SER A 231 -16.13 -13.59 3.70
CA SER A 231 -16.38 -13.55 5.16
C SER A 231 -16.33 -12.16 5.77
N ILE A 232 -15.48 -11.24 5.29
CA ILE A 232 -15.46 -9.83 5.76
C ILE A 232 -16.74 -9.15 5.31
N TYR A 233 -17.18 -9.35 4.06
CA TYR A 233 -18.49 -8.89 3.61
C TYR A 233 -19.63 -9.58 4.36
N PHE A 234 -19.53 -10.89 4.65
CA PHE A 234 -20.56 -11.64 5.38
C PHE A 234 -20.67 -11.13 6.83
N ILE A 235 -19.55 -10.88 7.50
CA ILE A 235 -19.50 -10.29 8.84
C ILE A 235 -20.07 -8.86 8.81
N LEU A 236 -19.69 -8.03 7.83
CA LEU A 236 -20.25 -6.68 7.67
C LEU A 236 -21.77 -6.71 7.35
N PHE A 237 -22.23 -7.68 6.57
CA PHE A 237 -23.65 -7.87 6.25
C PHE A 237 -24.45 -8.34 7.47
N PHE A 238 -23.90 -9.26 8.27
CA PHE A 238 -24.53 -9.73 9.51
C PHE A 238 -24.48 -8.70 10.65
N LEU A 239 -23.46 -7.84 10.70
CA LEU A 239 -23.40 -6.73 11.64
C LEU A 239 -24.40 -5.62 11.26
N LYS A 240 -24.58 -5.32 9.97
CA LYS A 240 -25.67 -4.44 9.50
C LYS A 240 -27.06 -5.03 9.72
N GLY A 241 -27.19 -6.35 9.62
CA GLY A 241 -28.47 -7.07 9.79
C GLY A 241 -29.01 -7.13 11.23
N LYS A 242 -28.26 -6.68 12.24
CA LYS A 242 -28.74 -6.62 13.64
C LYS A 242 -29.45 -5.32 14.01
N ASP A 243 -29.30 -4.26 13.22
CA ASP A 243 -29.85 -2.93 13.53
C ASP A 243 -31.00 -2.50 12.58
N SER A 244 -31.65 -3.43 11.88
CA SER A 244 -32.86 -3.15 11.10
C SER A 244 -33.76 -4.38 10.94
N PRO A 245 -35.06 -4.31 11.29
CA PRO A 245 -35.96 -5.44 11.16
C PRO A 245 -36.56 -5.45 9.75
N VAL A 246 -36.04 -6.24 8.82
CA VAL A 246 -36.77 -6.52 7.57
C VAL A 246 -36.63 -7.97 7.12
N GLN A 247 -37.73 -8.69 7.36
CA GLN A 247 -38.35 -9.77 6.60
C GLN A 247 -37.48 -10.58 5.62
N THR A 248 -37.26 -11.83 6.02
CA THR A 248 -36.90 -12.95 5.16
C THR A 248 -37.95 -13.18 4.07
N GLY A 249 -37.53 -13.21 2.81
CA GLY A 249 -38.40 -13.56 1.70
C GLY A 249 -37.64 -13.84 0.42
N PHE A 250 -36.91 -14.96 0.35
CA PHE A 250 -36.66 -15.64 -0.92
C PHE A 250 -36.80 -17.14 -0.71
N ASN A 251 -37.85 -17.68 -1.32
CA ASN A 251 -38.09 -19.11 -1.54
C ASN A 251 -37.69 -19.44 -3.01
N PRO A 252 -37.50 -20.73 -3.34
CA PRO A 252 -36.30 -21.30 -3.95
C PRO A 252 -35.99 -20.93 -5.40
#